data_AF-A0A510PFI8-F1
#
_entry.id   AF-A0A510PFI8-F1
#
_cell.length_a   1.000
_cell.length_b   1.000
_cell.length_c   1.000
_cell.angle_alpha   90.00
_cell.angle_beta   90.00
_cell.angle_gamma   90.00
#
_symmetry.space_group_name_H-M   'P 1'
#
loop_
_entity.id
_entity.type
_entity.pdbx_description
1 polymer ?
#
loop_
_entity_poly.entity_id
_entity_poly.type
_entity_poly.pdbx_seq_one_letter_code
_entity_poly.pdbx_strand_id
1 'polypeptide(L)'
;MDNFADYTLPKELELRQVQDTSLLPDYPYRDDALLLWQATETYVKDYLSLYYTSDADVNEDTELQAWARKLMSSEGGGIKKLVSDGELDTLAKLVEVVTQIIFVAGPQHAAVNYPQYDYIFLKPSRIPNSINI
;
A
#
# COMPACT_ATOMS: atom_id res chain seq x y z
N MET A 1 1.27 0.70 13.56
CA MET A 1 0.29 0.87 12.46
C MET A 1 -1.07 0.49 13.02
N ASP A 2 -1.96 1.46 13.22
CA ASP A 2 -3.27 1.17 13.79
C ASP A 2 -4.33 0.77 12.73
N ASN A 3 -4.03 0.97 11.43
CA ASN A 3 -4.91 0.57 10.33
C ASN A 3 -4.12 0.40 9.02
N PHE A 4 -4.03 -0.81 8.46
CA PHE A 4 -3.31 -1.08 7.20
C PHE A 4 -3.98 -0.39 6.01
N ALA A 5 -5.31 -0.41 5.97
CA ALA A 5 -6.11 0.15 4.89
C ALA A 5 -5.99 1.69 4.76
N ASP A 6 -5.52 2.39 5.80
CA ASP A 6 -5.32 3.85 5.77
C ASP A 6 -4.02 4.25 5.05
N TYR A 7 -3.12 3.29 4.80
CA TYR A 7 -1.82 3.52 4.15
C TYR A 7 -1.81 3.12 2.67
N THR A 8 -2.98 2.99 2.03
CA THR A 8 -3.00 2.92 0.56
C THR A 8 -2.52 4.26 0.00
N LEU A 9 -1.82 4.23 -1.13
CA LEU A 9 -1.21 5.45 -1.69
C LEU A 9 -2.23 6.61 -1.85
N PRO A 10 -3.44 6.41 -2.41
CA PRO A 10 -4.39 7.50 -2.56
C PRO A 10 -4.85 8.10 -1.23
N LYS A 11 -5.16 7.25 -0.23
CA LYS A 11 -5.59 7.71 1.11
C LYS A 11 -4.47 8.43 1.84
N GLU A 12 -3.23 7.95 1.69
CA GLU A 12 -2.06 8.56 2.31
C GLU A 12 -1.78 9.97 1.76
N LEU A 13 -1.91 10.15 0.43
CA LEU A 13 -1.79 11.46 -0.22
C LEU A 13 -2.90 12.42 0.22
N GLU A 14 -4.14 11.93 0.35
CA GLU A 14 -5.28 12.70 0.84
C GLU A 14 -5.12 13.11 2.31
N LEU A 15 -4.72 12.19 3.18
CA LEU A 15 -4.45 12.44 4.60
C LEU A 15 -3.39 13.51 4.81
N ARG A 16 -2.37 13.56 3.94
CA ARG A 16 -1.34 14.61 3.94
C ARG A 16 -1.75 15.88 3.21
N GLN A 17 -2.90 15.90 2.54
CA GLN A 17 -3.42 17.03 1.77
C GLN A 17 -2.49 17.45 0.61
N VAL A 18 -1.85 16.47 -0.04
CA VAL A 18 -0.87 16.69 -1.12
C VAL A 18 -1.33 16.17 -2.48
N GLN A 19 -2.55 15.67 -2.58
CA GLN A 19 -3.16 15.14 -3.79
C GLN A 19 -3.56 16.22 -4.82
N ASP A 20 -3.80 17.47 -4.37
CA ASP A 20 -4.23 18.56 -5.24
C ASP A 20 -3.05 19.10 -6.07
N THR A 21 -3.10 18.86 -7.38
CA THR A 21 -2.07 19.31 -8.34
C THR A 21 -2.11 20.81 -8.60
N SER A 22 -3.20 21.50 -8.29
CA SER A 22 -3.26 22.97 -8.40
C SER A 22 -2.52 23.65 -7.25
N LEU A 23 -2.54 23.04 -6.05
CA LEU A 23 -1.87 23.55 -4.85
C LEU A 23 -0.41 23.10 -4.78
N LEU A 24 -0.11 21.87 -5.22
CA LEU A 24 1.24 21.32 -5.27
C LEU A 24 1.50 20.72 -6.67
N PRO A 25 1.84 21.57 -7.66
CA PRO A 25 1.93 21.13 -9.06
C PRO A 25 3.12 20.22 -9.34
N ASP A 26 4.25 20.41 -8.66
CA ASP A 26 5.46 19.61 -8.84
C ASP A 26 5.62 18.62 -7.68
N TYR A 27 5.10 17.40 -7.88
CA TYR A 27 5.30 16.30 -6.95
C TYR A 27 5.56 14.99 -7.73
N PRO A 28 6.79 14.77 -8.21
CA PRO A 28 7.10 13.65 -9.10
C PRO A 28 6.77 12.28 -8.51
N TYR A 29 7.07 12.07 -7.22
CA TYR A 29 6.71 10.82 -6.55
C TYR A 29 5.19 10.59 -6.56
N ARG A 30 4.36 11.59 -6.27
CA ARG A 30 2.89 11.43 -6.29
C ARG A 30 2.44 11.02 -7.70
N ASP A 31 2.89 11.77 -8.70
CA ASP A 31 2.41 11.65 -10.07
C ASP A 31 2.81 10.28 -10.66
N ASP A 32 4.07 9.86 -10.47
CA ASP A 32 4.56 8.56 -10.94
C ASP A 32 3.98 7.39 -10.12
N ALA A 33 3.90 7.53 -8.80
CA ALA A 33 3.40 6.48 -7.93
C ALA A 33 1.90 6.20 -8.18
N LEU A 34 1.10 7.22 -8.49
CA LEU A 34 -0.32 7.04 -8.81
C LEU A 34 -0.51 6.24 -10.11
N LEU A 35 0.34 6.45 -11.12
CA LEU A 35 0.32 5.64 -12.35
C LEU A 35 0.65 4.17 -12.05
N LEU A 36 1.68 3.92 -11.24
CA LEU A 36 2.06 2.57 -10.84
C LEU A 36 1.01 1.91 -9.96
N TRP A 37 0.38 2.66 -9.06
CA TRP A 37 -0.73 2.20 -8.23
C TRP A 37 -1.89 1.74 -9.12
N GLN A 38 -2.34 2.60 -10.04
CA GLN A 38 -3.47 2.30 -10.94
C GLN A 38 -3.19 1.07 -11.82
N ALA A 39 -1.96 0.96 -12.36
CA ALA A 39 -1.57 -0.21 -13.15
C ALA A 39 -1.57 -1.49 -12.31
N THR A 40 -1.07 -1.43 -11.07
CA THR A 40 -1.05 -2.56 -10.14
C THR A 40 -2.46 -2.99 -9.77
N GLU A 41 -3.33 -2.03 -9.42
CA GLU A 41 -4.72 -2.28 -9.07
C GLU A 41 -5.49 -2.93 -10.22
N THR A 42 -5.31 -2.43 -11.45
CA THR A 42 -5.92 -3.00 -12.65
C THR A 42 -5.48 -4.44 -12.86
N TYR A 43 -4.17 -4.70 -12.79
CA TYR A 43 -3.63 -6.06 -12.90
C TYR A 43 -4.20 -7.01 -11.83
N VAL A 44 -4.20 -6.58 -10.57
CA VAL A 44 -4.71 -7.38 -9.44
C VAL A 44 -6.19 -7.69 -9.62
N LYS A 45 -6.99 -6.69 -10.00
CA LYS A 45 -8.41 -6.84 -10.27
C LYS A 45 -8.66 -7.84 -11.38
N ASP A 46 -7.99 -7.69 -12.51
CA ASP A 46 -8.16 -8.58 -13.67
C ASP A 46 -7.77 -10.01 -13.32
N TYR A 47 -6.65 -10.19 -12.60
CA TYR A 47 -6.19 -11.50 -12.18
C TYR A 47 -7.14 -12.18 -11.19
N LEU A 48 -7.56 -11.48 -10.13
CA LEU A 48 -8.46 -12.05 -9.12
C LEU A 48 -9.85 -12.35 -9.68
N SER A 49 -10.32 -11.57 -10.65
CA SER A 49 -11.60 -11.81 -11.33
C SER A 49 -11.63 -13.11 -12.14
N LEU A 50 -10.47 -13.74 -12.40
CA LEU A 50 -10.41 -15.09 -13.00
C LEU A 50 -10.81 -16.20 -12.01
N TYR A 51 -10.69 -15.95 -10.71
CA TYR A 51 -10.88 -16.94 -9.64
C TYR A 51 -12.09 -16.63 -8.75
N TYR A 52 -12.36 -15.35 -8.52
CA TYR A 52 -13.47 -14.87 -7.70
C TYR A 52 -14.43 -14.07 -8.59
N THR A 53 -15.58 -14.66 -8.90
CA THR A 53 -16.62 -14.04 -9.74
C THR A 53 -17.70 -13.33 -8.92
N SER A 54 -17.74 -13.60 -7.62
CA SER A 54 -18.65 -12.98 -6.68
C SER A 54 -17.99 -12.77 -5.31
N ASP A 55 -18.58 -11.90 -4.50
CA ASP A 55 -18.17 -11.73 -3.09
C ASP A 55 -18.38 -13.02 -2.28
N ALA A 56 -19.32 -13.89 -2.67
CA ALA A 56 -19.51 -15.19 -2.02
C ALA A 56 -18.27 -16.08 -2.18
N ASP A 57 -17.64 -16.09 -3.36
CA ASP A 57 -16.42 -16.87 -3.62
C ASP A 57 -15.29 -16.48 -2.65
N VAL A 58 -15.19 -15.19 -2.29
CA VAL A 58 -14.20 -14.66 -1.33
C VAL A 58 -14.51 -15.09 0.11
N ASN A 59 -15.79 -15.09 0.47
CA ASN A 59 -16.25 -15.51 1.81
C ASN A 59 -16.11 -17.02 2.03
N GLU A 60 -16.37 -17.82 0.99
CA GLU A 60 -16.33 -19.28 1.04
C GLU A 60 -14.91 -19.85 0.98
N ASP A 61 -13.92 -19.07 0.53
CA ASP A 61 -12.52 -19.46 0.51
C ASP A 61 -11.92 -19.54 1.92
N THR A 62 -11.95 -20.74 2.49
CA THR A 62 -11.42 -21.00 3.85
C THR A 62 -9.93 -20.72 4.00
N GLU A 63 -9.12 -20.86 2.94
CA GLU A 63 -7.68 -20.61 2.98
C GLU A 63 -7.42 -19.10 3.03
N LEU A 64 -8.10 -18.33 2.18
CA LEU A 64 -8.04 -16.88 2.18
C LEU A 64 -8.50 -16.29 3.53
N GLN A 65 -9.60 -16.80 4.07
CA GLN A 65 -10.10 -16.36 5.38
C GLN A 65 -9.12 -16.71 6.51
N ALA A 66 -8.48 -17.90 6.45
CA ALA A 66 -7.48 -18.29 7.43
C ALA A 66 -6.21 -17.42 7.32
N TRP A 67 -5.79 -17.09 6.11
CA TRP A 67 -4.67 -16.18 5.85
C TRP A 67 -4.94 -14.79 6.44
N ALA A 68 -6.10 -14.19 6.15
CA ALA A 68 -6.47 -12.88 6.69
C ALA A 68 -6.50 -12.88 8.22
N ARG A 69 -7.13 -13.91 8.83
CA ARG A 69 -7.16 -14.09 10.29
C ARG A 69 -5.76 -14.23 10.89
N LYS A 70 -4.86 -14.97 10.24
CA LYS A 70 -3.49 -15.15 10.73
C LYS A 70 -2.69 -13.84 10.67
N LEU A 71 -2.85 -13.04 9.62
CA LEU A 71 -2.19 -11.73 9.52
C LEU A 71 -2.62 -10.78 10.66
N MET A 72 -3.91 -10.76 10.98
CA MET A 72 -4.47 -9.92 12.04
C MET A 72 -4.17 -10.42 13.46
N SER A 73 -3.83 -11.69 13.63
CA SER A 73 -3.57 -12.26 14.96
C SER A 73 -2.23 -11.80 15.54
N SER A 74 -2.15 -11.76 16.88
CA SER A 74 -0.93 -11.40 17.62
C SER A 74 0.25 -12.34 17.38
N GLU A 75 -0.02 -13.57 16.93
CA GLU A 75 0.99 -14.59 16.62
C GLU A 75 1.41 -14.59 15.15
N GLY A 76 0.77 -13.78 14.31
CA GLY A 76 1.16 -13.58 12.92
C GLY A 76 1.88 -12.25 12.79
N GLY A 77 1.18 -11.22 12.32
CA GLY A 77 1.73 -9.87 12.14
C GLY A 77 1.15 -8.83 13.08
N GLY A 78 0.10 -9.14 13.83
CA GLY A 78 -0.64 -8.16 14.63
C GLY A 78 -1.17 -6.99 13.79
N ILE A 79 -1.47 -7.23 12.50
CA ILE A 79 -1.90 -6.19 11.57
C ILE A 79 -3.31 -5.78 11.95
N LYS A 80 -3.44 -4.63 12.61
CA LYS A 80 -4.75 -4.06 12.94
C LYS A 80 -5.43 -3.55 11.67
N LYS A 81 -6.71 -3.90 11.51
CA LYS A 81 -7.56 -3.49 10.37
C LYS A 81 -6.85 -3.70 9.04
N LEU A 82 -6.60 -4.97 8.69
CA LEU A 82 -6.13 -5.36 7.35
C LEU A 82 -7.04 -4.76 6.26
N VAL A 83 -8.33 -4.69 6.58
CA VAL A 83 -9.39 -3.99 5.85
C VAL A 83 -10.14 -3.10 6.83
N SER A 84 -10.79 -2.04 6.33
CA SER A 84 -11.41 -0.98 7.15
C SER A 84 -12.35 -1.49 8.25
N ASP A 85 -13.09 -2.55 7.96
CA ASP A 85 -14.10 -3.15 8.85
C ASP A 85 -13.64 -4.45 9.53
N GLY A 86 -12.38 -4.88 9.28
CA GLY A 86 -11.80 -6.10 9.87
C GLY A 86 -12.17 -7.42 9.18
N GLU A 87 -13.14 -7.42 8.26
CA GLU A 87 -13.58 -8.62 7.54
C GLU A 87 -13.31 -8.51 6.02
N LEU A 88 -12.61 -9.52 5.49
CA LEU A 88 -12.27 -9.65 4.08
C LEU A 88 -13.38 -10.41 3.36
N ASP A 89 -14.48 -9.70 3.09
CA ASP A 89 -15.77 -10.27 2.67
C ASP A 89 -16.14 -9.97 1.20
N THR A 90 -15.34 -9.16 0.51
CA THR A 90 -15.65 -8.68 -0.85
C THR A 90 -14.41 -8.73 -1.73
N LEU A 91 -14.63 -8.94 -3.03
CA LEU A 91 -13.56 -8.93 -4.03
C LEU A 91 -12.88 -7.56 -4.08
N ALA A 92 -13.64 -6.48 -3.89
CA ALA A 92 -13.08 -5.12 -3.84
C ALA A 92 -12.06 -4.96 -2.70
N LYS A 93 -12.38 -5.43 -1.48
CA LYS A 93 -11.45 -5.40 -0.35
C LYS A 93 -10.21 -6.27 -0.60
N LEU A 94 -10.38 -7.43 -1.23
CA LEU A 94 -9.26 -8.30 -1.60
C LEU A 94 -8.33 -7.62 -2.61
N VAL A 95 -8.90 -6.99 -3.64
CA VAL A 95 -8.14 -6.20 -4.61
C VAL A 95 -7.35 -5.09 -3.93
N GLU A 96 -7.96 -4.33 -3.02
CA GLU A 96 -7.28 -3.24 -2.29
C GLU A 96 -6.08 -3.77 -1.49
N VAL A 97 -6.28 -4.83 -0.70
CA VAL A 97 -5.23 -5.42 0.14
C VAL A 97 -4.06 -5.95 -0.71
N VAL A 98 -4.36 -6.72 -1.75
CA VAL A 98 -3.33 -7.33 -2.60
C VAL A 98 -2.58 -6.25 -3.39
N THR A 99 -3.29 -5.23 -3.90
CA THR A 99 -2.69 -4.07 -4.56
C THR A 99 -1.70 -3.37 -3.65
N GLN A 100 -2.10 -3.10 -2.39
CA GLN A 100 -1.23 -2.44 -1.43
C GLN A 100 0.02 -3.26 -1.11
N ILE A 101 -0.12 -4.59 -0.94
CA ILE A 101 1.03 -5.48 -0.69
C ILE A 101 2.03 -5.42 -1.84
N ILE A 102 1.55 -5.57 -3.09
CA ILE A 102 2.41 -5.55 -4.28
C ILE A 102 3.06 -4.16 -4.45
N PHE A 103 2.27 -3.09 -4.28
CA PHE A 103 2.76 -1.73 -4.39
C PHE A 103 3.86 -1.42 -3.36
N VAL A 104 3.69 -1.86 -2.10
CA VAL A 104 4.69 -1.67 -1.04
C VAL A 104 5.98 -2.42 -1.36
N ALA A 105 5.87 -3.67 -1.80
CA ALA A 105 7.03 -4.52 -2.10
C ALA A 105 7.85 -4.04 -3.32
N GLY A 106 7.19 -3.43 -4.31
CA GLY A 106 7.82 -2.94 -5.54
C GLY A 106 7.97 -1.42 -5.57
N PRO A 107 7.00 -0.69 -6.14
CA PRO A 107 7.04 0.77 -6.30
C PRO A 107 7.49 1.54 -5.06
N GLN A 108 6.89 1.27 -3.89
CA GLN A 108 7.24 1.99 -2.67
C GLN A 108 8.68 1.72 -2.24
N HIS A 109 9.08 0.44 -2.20
CA HIS A 109 10.43 0.04 -1.85
C HIS A 109 11.45 0.70 -2.80
N ALA A 110 11.18 0.69 -4.11
CA ALA A 110 12.03 1.34 -5.10
C ALA A 110 12.20 2.85 -4.83
N ALA A 111 11.09 3.54 -4.54
CA ALA A 111 11.08 4.99 -4.30
C ALA A 111 11.89 5.40 -3.05
N VAL A 112 11.94 4.59 -2.00
CA VAL A 112 12.69 4.91 -0.76
C VAL A 112 14.09 4.30 -0.71
N ASN A 113 14.41 3.35 -1.61
CA ASN A 113 15.67 2.62 -1.61
C ASN A 113 16.66 3.12 -2.67
N TYR A 114 16.26 3.21 -3.94
CA TYR A 114 17.20 3.55 -5.01
C TYR A 114 17.77 4.97 -4.95
N PRO A 115 16.99 6.01 -4.57
CA PRO A 115 17.52 7.37 -4.46
C PRO A 115 18.51 7.55 -3.30
N GLN A 116 18.68 6.57 -2.41
CA GLN A 116 19.58 6.70 -1.26
C GLN A 116 21.01 7.01 -1.70
N TYR A 117 21.50 6.41 -2.79
CA TYR A 117 22.84 6.71 -3.31
C TYR A 117 23.04 8.20 -3.62
N ASP A 118 22.09 8.75 -4.39
CA ASP A 118 22.18 10.11 -4.90
C ASP A 118 22.00 11.17 -3.81
N TYR A 119 21.09 10.92 -2.85
CA TYR A 119 20.71 11.94 -1.86
C TYR A 119 21.35 11.76 -0.48
N ILE A 120 21.72 10.54 -0.08
CA ILE A 120 22.25 10.24 1.27
C ILE A 120 23.77 10.09 1.24
N PHE A 121 24.34 9.51 0.18
CA PHE A 121 25.77 9.18 0.13
C PHE A 121 26.63 10.25 -0.58
N LEU A 122 26.05 11.11 -1.44
CA LEU A 122 26.71 12.29 -2.00
C LEU A 122 26.54 13.52 -1.09
N LYS A 123 27.66 14.18 -0.76
CA LYS A 123 27.86 14.85 0.54
C LYS A 123 27.48 16.32 0.77
N PRO A 124 26.92 17.17 -0.12
CA PRO A 124 26.56 18.52 0.31
C PRO A 124 25.17 18.64 0.97
N SER A 125 24.25 17.68 0.80
CA SER A 125 22.82 17.84 1.17
C SER A 125 22.41 17.29 2.55
N ARG A 126 23.35 16.87 3.39
CA ARG A 126 23.02 16.08 4.59
C ARG A 126 22.47 16.94 5.74
N ILE A 127 21.21 16.69 6.15
CA ILE A 127 20.80 16.85 7.56
C ILE A 127 21.30 15.59 8.29
N PRO A 128 22.16 15.69 9.32
CA PRO A 128 22.81 14.52 9.88
C PRO A 128 21.82 13.58 10.60
N ASN A 129 21.92 12.27 10.33
CA ASN A 129 21.19 11.18 11.01
C ASN A 129 21.40 11.11 12.54
N SER A 130 22.29 11.95 13.08
CA SER A 130 22.42 12.24 14.50
C SER A 130 22.98 13.66 14.65
N ILE A 131 22.24 14.53 15.32
CA ILE A 131 22.84 15.70 15.98
C ILE A 131 23.30 15.15 17.32
N ASN A 132 24.62 15.07 17.54
CA ASN A 132 25.12 14.87 18.90
C ASN A 132 24.75 16.13 19.70
N ILE A 133 23.70 16.02 20.52
CA ILE A 133 23.34 16.99 21.56
C ILE A 133 23.99 16.52 22.86
#